data_AF-A0A9D5A4P6-F1
#
_entry.id   AF-A0A9D5A4P6-F1
#
_cell.length_a   1.000
_cell.length_b   1.000
_cell.length_c   1.000
_cell.angle_alpha   90.00
_cell.angle_beta   90.00
_cell.angle_gamma   90.00
#
_symmetry.space_group_name_H-M   'P 1'
#
loop_
_entity.id
_entity.type
_entity.pdbx_description
1 polymer ?
#
loop_
_entity_poly.entity_id
_entity_poly.type
_entity_poly.pdbx_seq_one_letter_code
_entity_poly.pdbx_strand_id
1 'polypeptide(L)'
;ASFFCLILLHAKTTMKDVKRHSLESSFSRVEAVKKLENVQRRRLKIRRMKYSCQAKIHVGDESAGGEEKEFHESVEISLSLASSSSSSSSEEEDRSSKRNDEDEEVSYGSVSVIGCRKEMEDAVSVEIGFAVKENQKCDFFAVYDGHGGAQVAEVCRERLHQVVAEEVERCVNDVEWNWERVMEGCFGKMDREIAGNALVRTVGTTAVVAVMATREIVVANCGDSRAVMGRGGEAVELSSDHKPERPDELMRIEEAGGRVINWNGHRVLGVLATSRSIGDEYLRPYVISKPEVTVTKRSSDDEFLILASDGLWGVMTSEIACQVVRKCLKGKIRRVCDGVGNQTSRAAEAAALLSEIALAKGSRDNTSVIVVDLRGTLTSS
;
A
#
# COMPACT_ATOMS: atom_id res chain seq x y z
N ALA A 1 13.54 -64.19 12.47
CA ALA A 1 13.55 -62.93 13.23
C ALA A 1 14.61 -61.91 12.73
N SER A 2 14.94 -61.88 11.43
CA SER A 2 16.01 -61.02 10.89
C SER A 2 15.58 -60.05 9.78
N PHE A 3 14.29 -59.98 9.44
CA PHE A 3 13.77 -59.02 8.45
C PHE A 3 13.09 -57.79 9.07
N PHE A 4 12.66 -57.86 10.34
CA PHE A 4 12.03 -56.72 11.03
C PHE A 4 13.05 -55.70 11.60
N CYS A 5 14.33 -56.05 11.68
CA CYS A 5 15.37 -55.18 12.24
C CYS A 5 15.95 -54.19 11.21
N LEU A 6 15.88 -54.49 9.91
CA LEU A 6 16.40 -53.61 8.85
C LEU A 6 15.49 -52.41 8.55
N ILE A 7 14.16 -52.57 8.67
CA ILE A 7 13.19 -51.50 8.39
C ILE A 7 13.22 -50.43 9.49
N LEU A 8 13.44 -50.83 10.75
CA LEU A 8 13.56 -49.90 11.88
C LEU A 8 14.88 -49.12 11.91
N LEU A 9 15.96 -49.63 11.30
CA LEU A 9 17.20 -48.87 11.16
C LEU A 9 17.12 -47.83 10.04
N HIS A 10 16.44 -48.15 8.92
CA HIS A 10 16.29 -47.22 7.79
C HIS A 10 15.34 -46.04 8.10
N ALA A 11 14.33 -46.26 8.95
CA ALA A 11 13.43 -45.19 9.42
C ALA A 11 14.09 -44.25 10.46
N LYS A 12 15.10 -44.73 11.21
CA LYS A 12 15.83 -43.90 12.21
C LYS A 12 16.94 -43.04 11.60
N THR A 13 17.53 -43.46 10.47
CA THR A 13 18.50 -42.63 9.73
C THR A 13 17.81 -41.52 8.95
N THR A 14 16.71 -41.82 8.26
CA THR A 14 15.92 -40.82 7.50
C THR A 14 15.29 -39.74 8.39
N MET A 15 14.81 -40.07 9.60
CA MET A 15 14.31 -39.06 10.54
C MET A 15 15.41 -38.21 11.21
N LYS A 16 16.65 -38.69 11.29
CA LYS A 16 17.79 -37.90 11.80
C LYS A 16 18.30 -36.90 10.76
N ASP A 17 18.26 -37.27 9.48
CA ASP A 17 18.71 -36.41 8.39
C ASP A 17 17.69 -35.30 8.06
N VAL A 18 16.39 -35.57 8.17
CA VAL A 18 15.34 -34.53 8.06
C VAL A 18 15.41 -33.51 9.21
N LYS A 19 15.73 -33.96 10.44
CA LYS A 19 15.95 -33.04 11.58
C LYS A 19 17.23 -32.22 11.45
N ARG A 20 18.30 -32.76 10.85
CA ARG A 20 19.54 -32.01 10.60
C ARG A 20 19.37 -30.96 9.50
N HIS A 21 18.70 -31.29 8.40
CA HIS A 21 18.39 -30.30 7.33
C HIS A 21 17.43 -29.20 7.78
N SER A 22 16.47 -29.50 8.67
CA SER A 22 15.58 -28.51 9.28
C SER A 22 16.30 -27.58 10.27
N LEU A 23 17.34 -28.06 10.96
CA LEU A 23 18.12 -27.27 11.91
C LEU A 23 19.19 -26.41 11.20
N GLU A 24 19.79 -26.91 10.12
CA GLU A 24 20.74 -26.15 9.30
C GLU A 24 20.07 -25.03 8.49
N SER A 25 18.83 -25.20 8.02
CA SER A 25 18.08 -24.10 7.36
C SER A 25 17.66 -23.00 8.34
N SER A 26 17.39 -23.35 9.61
CA SER A 26 17.13 -22.37 10.66
C SER A 26 18.39 -21.63 11.13
N PHE A 27 19.58 -22.26 11.09
CA PHE A 27 20.85 -21.59 11.40
C PHE A 27 21.25 -20.57 10.31
N SER A 28 20.97 -20.87 9.04
CA SER A 28 21.21 -19.95 7.92
C SER A 28 20.32 -18.69 7.96
N ARG A 29 19.12 -18.79 8.56
CA ARG A 29 18.18 -17.67 8.77
C ARG A 29 18.60 -16.72 9.90
N VAL A 30 19.30 -17.21 10.92
CA VAL A 30 19.84 -16.39 12.02
C VAL A 30 21.02 -15.52 11.56
N GLU A 31 21.76 -15.98 10.55
CA GLU A 31 22.93 -15.27 10.02
C GLU A 31 22.54 -14.11 9.06
N ALA A 32 21.39 -14.22 8.38
CA ALA A 32 20.79 -13.13 7.63
C ALA A 32 20.36 -11.96 8.54
N VAL A 33 19.77 -12.27 9.70
CA VAL A 33 19.35 -11.27 10.70
C VAL A 33 20.57 -10.63 11.40
N LYS A 34 21.64 -11.39 11.67
CA LYS A 34 22.90 -10.83 12.22
C LYS A 34 23.70 -9.99 11.22
N LYS A 35 23.58 -10.26 9.91
CA LYS A 35 24.18 -9.41 8.87
C LYS A 35 23.51 -8.03 8.78
N LEU A 36 22.22 -7.92 9.10
CA LEU A 36 21.50 -6.64 9.18
C LEU A 36 22.01 -5.76 10.35
N GLU A 37 22.37 -6.35 11.49
CA GLU A 37 22.92 -5.60 12.64
C GLU A 37 24.35 -5.04 12.40
N ASN A 38 25.15 -5.65 11.52
CA ASN A 38 26.55 -5.25 11.30
C ASN A 38 26.80 -4.23 10.17
N VAL A 39 25.77 -3.82 9.42
CA VAL A 39 25.91 -2.81 8.35
C VAL A 39 25.73 -1.36 8.85
N GLN A 40 25.27 -1.14 10.09
CA GLN A 40 25.17 0.20 10.68
C GLN A 40 26.38 0.61 11.52
N ARG A 41 27.52 0.90 10.89
CA ARG A 41 28.46 1.94 11.36
C ARG A 41 29.13 2.66 10.20
N ARG A 42 28.35 3.36 9.39
CA ARG A 42 28.87 4.51 8.62
C ARG A 42 28.11 5.75 9.07
N ARG A 43 28.79 6.53 9.92
CA ARG A 43 28.40 7.87 10.38
C ARG A 43 28.15 8.76 9.16
N LEU A 44 26.90 8.88 8.74
CA LEU A 44 26.49 9.99 7.90
C LEU A 44 26.24 11.19 8.81
N LYS A 45 27.08 12.22 8.69
CA LYS A 45 26.82 13.53 9.27
C LYS A 45 25.56 14.09 8.59
N ILE A 46 24.40 13.90 9.21
CA ILE A 46 23.15 14.52 8.78
C ILE A 46 23.32 16.03 8.97
N ARG A 47 23.46 16.77 7.86
CA ARG A 47 23.22 18.21 7.85
C ARG A 47 21.72 18.40 8.05
N ARG A 48 21.34 18.88 9.23
CA ARG A 48 19.98 19.23 9.61
C ARG A 48 19.50 20.37 8.69
N MET A 49 18.87 20.04 7.57
CA MET A 49 18.12 21.02 6.78
C MET A 49 16.81 21.32 7.51
N LYS A 50 16.71 22.52 8.06
CA LYS A 50 15.44 23.08 8.55
C LYS A 50 14.62 23.45 7.31
N TYR A 51 13.57 22.69 7.02
CA TYR A 51 12.50 23.18 6.15
C TYR A 51 11.64 24.14 6.98
N SER A 52 11.65 25.42 6.62
CA SER A 52 10.65 26.38 7.10
C SER A 52 9.69 26.65 5.95
N CYS A 53 8.54 25.99 5.96
CA CYS A 53 7.43 26.34 5.07
C CYS A 53 6.55 27.32 5.84
N GLN A 54 6.65 28.62 5.53
CA GLN A 54 5.70 29.61 6.04
C GLN A 54 4.44 29.54 5.18
N ALA A 55 3.36 28.98 5.73
CA ALA A 55 2.01 29.15 5.19
C ALA A 55 1.44 30.48 5.72
N LYS A 56 1.11 31.42 4.85
CA LYS A 56 0.35 32.63 5.21
C LYS A 56 -1.13 32.31 5.10
N ILE A 57 -1.84 32.32 6.22
CA ILE A 57 -3.29 32.23 6.30
C ILE A 57 -3.83 33.66 6.28
N HIS A 58 -4.66 34.02 5.30
CA HIS A 58 -5.48 35.23 5.36
C HIS A 58 -6.84 34.85 5.93
N VAL A 59 -7.16 35.38 7.12
CA VAL A 59 -8.51 35.35 7.67
C VAL A 59 -9.14 36.70 7.33
N GLY A 60 -10.05 36.72 6.36
CA GLY A 60 -10.89 37.87 6.09
C GLY A 60 -12.10 37.82 7.00
N ASP A 61 -12.22 38.80 7.89
CA ASP A 61 -13.39 39.01 8.75
C ASP A 61 -14.15 40.21 8.20
N GLU A 62 -15.38 40.01 7.70
CA GLU A 62 -16.36 41.08 7.61
C GLU A 62 -17.75 40.56 7.98
N SER A 63 -18.24 41.13 9.08
CA SER A 63 -19.55 40.97 9.68
C SER A 63 -20.67 41.65 8.88
N ALA A 64 -21.83 40.98 8.76
CA ALA A 64 -23.17 41.41 9.23
C ALA A 64 -24.32 41.03 8.28
N GLY A 65 -25.34 40.35 8.84
CA GLY A 65 -26.65 40.17 8.22
C GLY A 65 -27.10 38.70 8.21
N GLY A 66 -27.99 38.34 9.15
CA GLY A 66 -28.48 36.97 9.32
C GLY A 66 -29.45 36.52 8.22
N GLU A 67 -29.38 35.22 7.90
CA GLU A 67 -30.49 34.26 7.76
C GLU A 67 -29.88 32.91 7.30
N GLU A 68 -30.52 31.81 7.72
CA GLU A 68 -30.07 30.41 7.66
C GLU A 68 -29.41 29.99 6.34
N LYS A 69 -28.20 29.40 6.41
CA LYS A 69 -27.52 28.78 5.26
C LYS A 69 -26.81 27.48 5.64
N GLU A 70 -27.08 26.43 4.85
CA GLU A 70 -26.32 25.19 4.78
C GLU A 70 -24.82 25.47 4.61
N PHE A 71 -24.00 24.88 5.49
CA PHE A 71 -22.55 24.98 5.43
C PHE A 71 -21.99 24.10 4.30
N HIS A 72 -21.87 24.66 3.11
CA HIS A 72 -20.93 24.16 2.10
C HIS A 72 -19.54 24.76 2.40
N GLU A 73 -18.76 24.08 3.24
CA GLU A 73 -17.38 24.47 3.51
C GLU A 73 -16.52 24.19 2.27
N SER A 74 -16.43 25.21 1.41
CA SER A 74 -15.56 25.22 0.24
C SER A 74 -14.17 25.64 0.70
N VAL A 75 -13.32 24.65 1.00
CA VAL A 75 -11.91 24.90 1.34
C VAL A 75 -11.15 25.25 0.07
N GLU A 76 -10.92 26.54 -0.17
CA GLU A 76 -9.94 27.00 -1.16
C GLU A 76 -8.52 26.71 -0.64
N ILE A 77 -7.93 25.61 -1.13
CA ILE A 77 -6.53 25.31 -0.89
C ILE A 77 -5.68 26.15 -1.86
N SER A 78 -5.26 27.34 -1.42
CA SER A 78 -4.28 28.15 -2.14
C SER A 78 -2.87 27.59 -1.92
N LEU A 79 -2.53 26.52 -2.63
CA LEU A 79 -1.14 26.14 -2.87
C LEU A 79 -0.59 27.06 -3.96
N SER A 80 0.64 27.58 -3.80
CA SER A 80 1.34 28.31 -4.86
C SER A 80 1.71 27.33 -5.99
N LEU A 81 0.71 26.96 -6.78
CA LEU A 81 0.82 26.12 -7.96
C LEU A 81 0.95 27.06 -9.17
N ALA A 82 2.00 26.88 -9.97
CA ALA A 82 2.12 27.63 -11.21
C ALA A 82 1.07 27.12 -12.22
N SER A 83 0.06 27.93 -12.52
CA SER A 83 -0.81 27.72 -13.66
C SER A 83 -0.11 28.22 -14.93
N SER A 84 0.23 27.34 -15.86
CA SER A 84 0.70 27.76 -17.18
C SER A 84 -0.48 28.24 -18.02
N SER A 85 -0.70 29.55 -18.07
CA SER A 85 -1.56 30.20 -19.05
C SER A 85 -0.70 31.07 -19.97
N SER A 86 -0.34 30.55 -21.14
CA SER A 86 0.08 31.39 -22.27
C SER A 86 -0.19 30.67 -23.57
N SER A 87 -1.17 31.19 -24.30
CA SER A 87 -1.41 30.97 -25.72
C SER A 87 -0.29 31.60 -26.54
N SER A 88 0.46 30.78 -27.30
CA SER A 88 1.14 31.22 -28.51
C SER A 88 1.34 30.02 -29.44
N SER A 89 0.73 30.13 -30.61
CA SER A 89 0.87 29.27 -31.77
C SER A 89 2.29 29.28 -32.32
N SER A 90 2.89 28.10 -32.45
CA SER A 90 3.93 27.82 -33.44
C SER A 90 3.91 26.33 -33.75
N GLU A 91 3.55 26.04 -35.00
CA GLU A 91 3.63 24.72 -35.62
C GLU A 91 5.11 24.32 -35.71
N GLU A 92 5.50 23.25 -35.02
CA GLU A 92 6.69 22.50 -35.38
C GLU A 92 6.27 21.06 -35.69
N GLU A 93 6.36 20.71 -36.97
CA GLU A 93 6.27 19.36 -37.48
C GLU A 93 7.50 18.56 -37.00
N ASP A 94 7.31 17.61 -36.09
CA ASP A 94 8.32 16.58 -35.83
C ASP A 94 7.98 15.32 -36.63
N ARG A 95 8.71 15.11 -37.73
CA ARG A 95 8.62 13.92 -38.58
C ARG A 95 9.56 12.83 -38.07
N SER A 96 8.90 11.75 -37.65
CA SER A 96 9.37 10.36 -37.68
C SER A 96 10.58 9.98 -36.81
N SER A 97 10.27 9.27 -35.73
CA SER A 97 11.05 8.10 -35.32
C SER A 97 10.11 6.91 -35.11
N LYS A 98 10.62 5.74 -35.45
CA LYS A 98 9.91 4.49 -35.68
C LYS A 98 9.04 4.08 -34.47
N ARG A 99 7.78 3.70 -34.74
CA ARG A 99 7.00 2.86 -33.81
C ARG A 99 7.73 1.53 -33.67
N ASN A 100 8.48 1.38 -32.59
CA ASN A 100 8.79 0.06 -32.09
C ASN A 100 7.54 -0.40 -31.33
N ASP A 101 7.08 -1.62 -31.61
CA ASP A 101 6.13 -2.35 -30.77
C ASP A 101 6.84 -2.70 -29.44
N GLU A 102 7.07 -1.70 -28.60
CA GLU A 102 7.61 -1.86 -27.24
C GLU A 102 6.42 -1.99 -26.29
N ASP A 103 6.36 -3.11 -25.55
CA ASP A 103 5.43 -3.34 -24.44
C ASP A 103 5.18 -2.02 -23.67
N GLU A 104 3.97 -1.44 -23.72
CA GLU A 104 3.69 -0.20 -23.00
C GLU A 104 3.87 -0.45 -21.50
N GLU A 105 5.00 0.02 -20.96
CA GLU A 105 5.37 -0.12 -19.56
C GLU A 105 4.41 0.71 -18.69
N VAL A 106 3.88 0.09 -17.64
CA VAL A 106 2.92 0.73 -16.73
C VAL A 106 3.55 1.97 -16.08
N SER A 107 2.92 3.13 -16.27
CA SER A 107 3.38 4.36 -15.63
C SER A 107 2.84 4.45 -14.20
N TYR A 108 3.74 4.55 -13.22
CA TYR A 108 3.38 4.74 -11.82
C TYR A 108 4.30 5.75 -11.13
N GLY A 109 3.98 6.05 -9.88
CA GLY A 109 4.89 6.73 -8.96
C GLY A 109 4.48 6.50 -7.52
N SER A 110 5.47 6.50 -6.64
CA SER A 110 5.25 6.31 -5.21
C SER A 110 6.02 7.35 -4.40
N VAL A 111 5.47 7.70 -3.24
CA VAL A 111 6.13 8.54 -2.24
C VAL A 111 5.85 7.95 -0.87
N SER A 112 6.82 8.08 0.03
CA SER A 112 6.70 7.61 1.41
C SER A 112 7.48 8.60 2.29
N VAL A 113 6.76 9.32 3.16
CA VAL A 113 7.33 10.39 4.00
C VAL A 113 7.02 10.13 5.47
N ILE A 114 8.01 10.40 6.32
CA ILE A 114 7.90 10.21 7.78
C ILE A 114 6.89 11.17 8.45
N GLY A 115 6.61 12.30 7.81
CA GLY A 115 5.75 13.35 8.37
C GLY A 115 6.29 13.91 9.68
N CYS A 116 5.44 13.96 10.70
CA CYS A 116 5.80 14.45 12.05
C CYS A 116 6.18 13.33 13.03
N ARG A 117 6.21 12.07 12.59
CA ARG A 117 6.61 10.94 13.42
C ARG A 117 8.13 10.92 13.64
N LYS A 118 8.56 10.20 14.68
CA LYS A 118 9.98 10.00 14.99
C LYS A 118 10.58 8.85 14.19
N GLU A 119 9.77 7.84 13.91
CA GLU A 119 10.13 6.63 13.18
C GLU A 119 9.28 6.53 11.92
N MET A 120 9.83 5.84 10.92
CA MET A 120 9.13 5.49 9.69
C MET A 120 8.76 4.01 9.77
N GLU A 121 7.49 3.72 10.04
CA GLU A 121 6.95 2.36 10.18
C GLU A 121 6.18 1.92 8.92
N ASP A 122 5.81 2.86 8.06
CA ASP A 122 5.29 2.63 6.71
C ASP A 122 6.31 1.98 5.77
N ALA A 123 5.83 1.12 4.88
CA ALA A 123 6.59 0.53 3.78
C ALA A 123 5.75 0.43 2.49
N VAL A 124 6.41 0.44 1.33
CA VAL A 124 5.77 0.29 0.01
C VAL A 124 6.51 -0.75 -0.82
N SER A 125 5.77 -1.52 -1.64
CA SER A 125 6.34 -2.46 -2.63
C SER A 125 5.68 -2.21 -3.99
N VAL A 126 6.50 -2.17 -5.04
CA VAL A 126 6.06 -2.07 -6.43
C VAL A 126 6.89 -3.05 -7.25
N GLU A 127 6.25 -4.08 -7.78
CA GLU A 127 6.90 -5.14 -8.55
C GLU A 127 6.19 -5.26 -9.92
N ILE A 128 6.82 -4.73 -10.95
CA ILE A 128 6.31 -4.77 -12.34
C ILE A 128 6.64 -6.13 -12.94
N GLY A 129 5.65 -6.79 -13.55
CA GLY A 129 5.81 -8.12 -14.11
C GLY A 129 6.18 -9.20 -13.09
N PHE A 130 5.73 -9.07 -11.84
CA PHE A 130 6.11 -9.95 -10.72
C PHE A 130 5.65 -11.41 -10.89
N ALA A 131 4.62 -11.65 -11.70
CA ALA A 131 4.07 -12.96 -11.99
C ALA A 131 3.48 -13.01 -13.40
N VAL A 132 3.30 -14.22 -13.94
CA VAL A 132 2.64 -14.45 -15.23
C VAL A 132 1.36 -15.26 -15.03
N LYS A 133 0.24 -14.71 -15.47
CA LYS A 133 -1.08 -15.38 -15.49
C LYS A 133 -1.56 -15.44 -16.94
N GLU A 134 -1.92 -16.62 -17.45
CA GLU A 134 -2.43 -16.80 -18.83
C GLU A 134 -1.51 -16.19 -19.91
N ASN A 135 -0.19 -16.35 -19.77
CA ASN A 135 0.84 -15.73 -20.63
C ASN A 135 0.86 -14.19 -20.62
N GLN A 136 0.21 -13.57 -19.64
CA GLN A 136 0.20 -12.12 -19.45
C GLN A 136 0.90 -11.75 -18.14
N LYS A 137 1.75 -10.73 -18.20
CA LYS A 137 2.43 -10.18 -17.02
C LYS A 137 1.39 -9.55 -16.09
N CYS A 138 1.55 -9.77 -14.80
CA CYS A 138 0.82 -9.08 -13.74
C CYS A 138 1.77 -8.17 -12.99
N ASP A 139 1.26 -7.05 -12.50
CA ASP A 139 2.00 -6.10 -11.67
C ASP A 139 1.46 -6.11 -10.23
N PHE A 140 2.32 -5.81 -9.27
CA PHE A 140 1.99 -5.81 -7.84
C PHE A 140 2.32 -4.44 -7.24
N PHE A 141 1.36 -3.89 -6.49
CA PHE A 141 1.52 -2.66 -5.73
C PHE A 141 1.00 -2.87 -4.32
N ALA A 142 1.73 -2.44 -3.31
CA ALA A 142 1.28 -2.55 -1.92
C ALA A 142 1.76 -1.40 -1.04
N VAL A 143 0.89 -1.01 -0.12
CA VAL A 143 1.21 -0.13 1.00
C VAL A 143 0.99 -0.89 2.29
N TYR A 144 1.98 -0.80 3.18
CA TYR A 144 2.00 -1.41 4.50
C TYR A 144 2.17 -0.31 5.53
N ASP A 145 1.17 -0.12 6.39
CA ASP A 145 1.25 0.84 7.50
C ASP A 145 1.63 0.05 8.76
N GLY A 146 2.85 0.25 9.24
CA GLY A 146 3.39 -0.50 10.38
C GLY A 146 3.03 0.16 11.71
N HIS A 147 2.80 -0.65 12.74
CA HIS A 147 2.56 -0.15 14.09
C HIS A 147 3.24 -1.01 15.16
N GLY A 148 3.70 -0.35 16.22
CA GLY A 148 4.52 -0.98 17.26
C GLY A 148 5.96 -1.27 16.81
N GLY A 149 6.31 -0.88 15.58
CA GLY A 149 7.61 -1.06 14.94
C GLY A 149 7.47 -1.30 13.43
N ALA A 150 8.53 -1.00 12.67
CA ALA A 150 8.55 -1.16 11.21
C ALA A 150 8.78 -2.61 10.74
N GLN A 151 9.10 -3.54 11.64
CA GLN A 151 9.64 -4.86 11.28
C GLN A 151 8.65 -5.68 10.44
N VAL A 152 7.37 -5.67 10.80
CA VAL A 152 6.37 -6.49 10.11
C VAL A 152 6.04 -5.90 8.73
N ALA A 153 5.93 -4.57 8.63
CA ALA A 153 5.76 -3.86 7.36
C ALA A 153 6.94 -4.13 6.40
N GLU A 154 8.17 -4.10 6.91
CA GLU A 154 9.39 -4.38 6.16
C GLU A 154 9.45 -5.83 5.65
N VAL A 155 9.13 -6.81 6.50
CA VAL A 155 9.08 -8.21 6.07
C VAL A 155 7.96 -8.42 5.03
N CYS A 156 6.80 -7.78 5.18
CA CYS A 156 5.74 -7.83 4.17
C CYS A 156 6.18 -7.21 2.83
N ARG A 157 6.89 -6.07 2.85
CA ARG A 157 7.48 -5.44 1.67
C ARG A 157 8.36 -6.41 0.89
N GLU A 158 9.24 -7.13 1.57
CA GLU A 158 10.20 -8.04 0.95
C GLU A 158 9.59 -9.38 0.50
N ARG A 159 8.51 -9.85 1.16
CA ARG A 159 8.06 -11.24 1.05
C ARG A 159 6.67 -11.43 0.44
N LEU A 160 5.71 -10.54 0.70
CA LEU A 160 4.31 -10.82 0.36
C LEU A 160 4.08 -10.95 -1.16
N HIS A 161 4.74 -10.12 -1.97
CA HIS A 161 4.66 -10.22 -3.44
C HIS A 161 5.17 -11.56 -3.97
N GLN A 162 6.20 -12.15 -3.34
CA GLN A 162 6.72 -13.47 -3.72
C GLN A 162 5.73 -14.57 -3.35
N VAL A 163 5.09 -14.49 -2.17
CA VAL A 163 4.05 -15.44 -1.76
C VAL A 163 2.88 -15.41 -2.76
N VAL A 164 2.47 -14.21 -3.18
CA VAL A 164 1.41 -14.05 -4.19
C VAL A 164 1.85 -14.59 -5.54
N ALA A 165 3.08 -14.31 -6.00
CA ALA A 165 3.62 -14.84 -7.25
C ALA A 165 3.62 -16.38 -7.26
N GLU A 166 4.13 -16.99 -6.18
CA GLU A 166 4.15 -18.45 -6.00
C GLU A 166 2.74 -19.07 -6.16
N GLU A 167 1.72 -18.50 -5.52
CA GLU A 167 0.35 -19.02 -5.64
C GLU A 167 -0.28 -18.72 -7.00
N VAL A 168 0.05 -17.57 -7.60
CA VAL A 168 -0.46 -17.20 -8.92
C VAL A 168 0.05 -18.16 -10.00
N GLU A 169 1.34 -18.47 -9.97
CA GLU A 169 1.99 -19.39 -10.91
C GLU A 169 1.58 -20.85 -10.66
N ARG A 170 1.30 -21.23 -9.41
CA ARG A 170 0.86 -22.59 -9.07
C ARG A 170 -0.53 -22.92 -9.62
N CYS A 171 -1.42 -21.93 -9.67
CA CYS A 171 -2.82 -22.11 -10.01
C CYS A 171 -3.13 -21.92 -11.52
N VAL A 172 -2.11 -21.83 -12.39
CA VAL A 172 -2.26 -21.64 -13.85
C VAL A 172 -3.13 -22.72 -14.53
N ASN A 173 -3.29 -23.89 -13.91
CA ASN A 173 -4.08 -25.01 -14.44
C ASN A 173 -5.37 -25.30 -13.66
N ASP A 174 -5.75 -24.48 -12.68
CA ASP A 174 -7.00 -24.68 -11.93
C ASP A 174 -8.20 -24.25 -12.78
N VAL A 175 -9.19 -25.16 -12.88
CA VAL A 175 -10.43 -24.96 -13.67
C VAL A 175 -11.29 -23.83 -13.11
N GLU A 176 -11.10 -23.46 -11.84
CA GLU A 176 -11.89 -22.46 -11.12
C GLU A 176 -10.97 -21.53 -10.32
N TRP A 177 -10.38 -20.56 -11.00
CA TRP A 177 -9.55 -19.53 -10.38
C TRP A 177 -10.36 -18.65 -9.41
N ASN A 178 -9.89 -18.51 -8.17
CA ASN A 178 -10.54 -17.68 -7.15
C ASN A 178 -9.52 -16.80 -6.41
N TRP A 179 -9.53 -15.50 -6.72
CA TRP A 179 -8.65 -14.51 -6.09
C TRP A 179 -8.85 -14.35 -4.59
N GLU A 180 -10.09 -14.49 -4.10
CA GLU A 180 -10.37 -14.40 -2.66
C GLU A 180 -9.61 -15.49 -1.91
N ARG A 181 -9.74 -16.75 -2.36
CA ARG A 181 -9.01 -17.88 -1.78
C ARG A 181 -7.49 -17.73 -1.88
N VAL A 182 -6.99 -17.27 -3.02
CA VAL A 182 -5.54 -17.06 -3.24
C VAL A 182 -5.01 -16.01 -2.26
N MET A 183 -5.64 -14.84 -2.19
CA MET A 183 -5.17 -13.74 -1.34
C MET A 183 -5.34 -14.04 0.15
N GLU A 184 -6.45 -14.66 0.57
CA GLU A 184 -6.62 -15.16 1.95
C GLU A 184 -5.51 -16.16 2.33
N GLY A 185 -5.19 -17.09 1.42
CA GLY A 185 -4.10 -18.05 1.60
C GLY A 185 -2.74 -17.37 1.73
N CYS A 186 -2.46 -16.37 0.89
CA CYS A 186 -1.22 -15.60 0.90
C CYS A 186 -1.05 -14.80 2.19
N PHE A 187 -2.07 -14.05 2.60
CA PHE A 187 -2.03 -13.25 3.83
C PHE A 187 -1.91 -14.16 5.07
N GLY A 188 -2.65 -15.27 5.10
CA GLY A 188 -2.53 -16.25 6.17
C GLY A 188 -1.16 -16.95 6.21
N LYS A 189 -0.53 -17.20 5.06
CA LYS A 189 0.84 -17.74 4.99
C LYS A 189 1.85 -16.72 5.50
N MET A 190 1.74 -15.47 5.05
CA MET A 190 2.58 -14.37 5.49
C MET A 190 2.51 -14.17 7.02
N ASP A 191 1.29 -14.15 7.56
CA ASP A 191 1.04 -14.02 8.99
C ASP A 191 1.66 -15.16 9.81
N ARG A 192 1.57 -16.41 9.32
CA ARG A 192 2.23 -17.56 9.95
C ARG A 192 3.77 -17.53 9.85
N GLU A 193 4.32 -16.96 8.78
CA GLU A 193 5.79 -16.80 8.63
C GLU A 193 6.34 -15.79 9.67
N ILE A 194 5.53 -14.82 10.09
CA ILE A 194 5.87 -13.82 11.11
C ILE A 194 5.58 -14.33 12.54
N ALA A 195 4.53 -15.14 12.70
CA ALA A 195 4.11 -15.68 14.00
C ALA A 195 5.20 -16.52 14.69
N GLY A 196 5.22 -16.50 16.03
CA GLY A 196 6.19 -17.26 16.82
C GLY A 196 7.55 -16.59 17.01
N ASN A 197 7.79 -15.44 16.38
CA ASN A 197 8.93 -14.58 16.73
C ASN A 197 8.55 -13.65 17.89
N ALA A 198 9.04 -13.98 19.09
CA ALA A 198 8.74 -13.24 20.32
C ALA A 198 9.09 -11.74 20.26
N LEU A 199 10.03 -11.33 19.40
CA LEU A 199 10.47 -9.94 19.27
C LEU A 199 9.43 -9.05 18.56
N VAL A 200 8.55 -9.64 17.76
CA VAL A 200 7.54 -8.91 16.96
C VAL A 200 6.11 -9.24 17.37
N ARG A 201 5.93 -9.90 18.52
CA ARG A 201 4.61 -10.35 18.99
C ARG A 201 3.60 -9.21 19.19
N THR A 202 4.08 -7.99 19.43
CA THR A 202 3.28 -6.76 19.60
C THR A 202 3.39 -5.80 18.42
N VAL A 203 3.99 -6.25 17.32
CA VAL A 203 4.20 -5.47 16.10
C VAL A 203 3.24 -6.01 15.05
N GLY A 204 2.68 -5.12 14.25
CA GLY A 204 1.82 -5.50 13.15
C GLY A 204 1.92 -4.51 12.01
N THR A 205 1.19 -4.81 10.95
CA THR A 205 1.04 -3.90 9.82
C THR A 205 -0.32 -4.08 9.17
N THR A 206 -0.90 -2.98 8.69
CA THR A 206 -1.95 -3.06 7.67
C THR A 206 -1.34 -3.50 6.34
N ALA A 207 -2.17 -4.00 5.44
CA ALA A 207 -1.72 -4.27 4.08
C ALA A 207 -2.86 -4.01 3.10
N VAL A 208 -2.67 -3.04 2.20
CA VAL A 208 -3.50 -2.92 1.00
C VAL A 208 -2.65 -3.28 -0.21
N VAL A 209 -3.08 -4.30 -0.94
CA VAL A 209 -2.38 -4.88 -2.08
C VAL A 209 -3.26 -4.76 -3.32
N ALA A 210 -2.70 -4.31 -4.43
CA ALA A 210 -3.32 -4.36 -5.74
C ALA A 210 -2.49 -5.23 -6.68
N VAL A 211 -3.12 -6.26 -7.25
CA VAL A 211 -2.58 -7.04 -8.36
C VAL A 211 -3.27 -6.57 -9.63
N MET A 212 -2.51 -5.98 -10.55
CA MET A 212 -3.01 -5.55 -11.84
C MET A 212 -2.71 -6.63 -12.88
N ALA A 213 -3.76 -7.31 -13.32
CA ALA A 213 -3.72 -8.19 -14.47
C ALA A 213 -4.26 -7.46 -15.71
N THR A 214 -4.15 -8.08 -16.89
CA THR A 214 -4.57 -7.44 -18.15
C THR A 214 -6.05 -7.11 -18.19
N ARG A 215 -6.92 -7.94 -17.61
CA ARG A 215 -8.40 -7.78 -17.69
C ARG A 215 -9.04 -7.35 -16.38
N GLU A 216 -8.31 -7.42 -15.27
CA GLU A 216 -8.85 -7.22 -13.94
C GLU A 216 -7.82 -6.59 -13.01
N ILE A 217 -8.31 -5.81 -12.05
CA ILE A 217 -7.55 -5.29 -10.91
C ILE A 217 -8.11 -5.99 -9.67
N VAL A 218 -7.23 -6.63 -8.92
CA VAL A 218 -7.57 -7.35 -7.70
C VAL A 218 -7.02 -6.56 -6.54
N VAL A 219 -7.88 -6.15 -5.61
CA VAL A 219 -7.46 -5.46 -4.39
C VAL A 219 -7.72 -6.37 -3.20
N ALA A 220 -6.70 -6.61 -2.39
CA ALA A 220 -6.82 -7.27 -1.10
C ALA A 220 -6.43 -6.29 0.00
N ASN A 221 -7.37 -5.94 0.88
CA ASN A 221 -7.14 -5.05 2.00
C ASN A 221 -7.19 -5.82 3.33
N CYS A 222 -6.25 -5.53 4.23
CA CYS A 222 -6.21 -6.02 5.60
C CYS A 222 -5.72 -4.90 6.53
N GLY A 223 -6.54 -3.88 6.69
CA GLY A 223 -6.41 -2.85 7.72
C GLY A 223 -7.18 -1.59 7.31
N ASP A 224 -6.67 -0.43 7.68
CA ASP A 224 -7.23 0.88 7.37
C ASP A 224 -6.38 1.73 6.40
N SER A 225 -5.41 1.11 5.74
CA SER A 225 -4.96 1.58 4.43
C SER A 225 -6.07 1.37 3.38
N ARG A 226 -6.07 2.15 2.30
CA ARG A 226 -7.15 2.12 1.31
C ARG A 226 -6.64 2.20 -0.13
N ALA A 227 -7.36 1.50 -1.02
CA ALA A 227 -7.22 1.59 -2.47
C ALA A 227 -8.46 2.27 -3.09
N VAL A 228 -8.22 3.24 -3.97
CA VAL A 228 -9.26 4.03 -4.66
C VAL A 228 -8.90 4.16 -6.13
N MET A 229 -9.86 3.92 -7.02
CA MET A 229 -9.70 4.06 -8.46
C MET A 229 -10.44 5.29 -8.97
N GLY A 230 -9.79 6.07 -9.84
CA GLY A 230 -10.48 7.06 -10.66
C GLY A 230 -11.10 6.39 -11.88
N ARG A 231 -12.43 6.41 -12.01
CA ARG A 231 -13.16 5.83 -13.15
C ARG A 231 -14.23 6.78 -13.64
N GLY A 232 -14.21 7.12 -14.92
CA GLY A 232 -15.26 7.94 -15.55
C GLY A 232 -15.47 9.32 -14.89
N GLY A 233 -14.45 9.90 -14.25
CA GLY A 233 -14.59 11.16 -13.51
C GLY A 233 -14.92 11.02 -12.02
N GLU A 234 -15.28 9.83 -11.55
CA GLU A 234 -15.65 9.55 -10.15
C GLU A 234 -14.54 8.83 -9.39
N ALA A 235 -14.67 8.79 -8.06
CA ALA A 235 -13.83 8.01 -7.17
C ALA A 235 -14.57 6.70 -6.83
N VAL A 236 -13.92 5.57 -7.07
CA VAL A 236 -14.46 4.24 -6.78
C VAL A 236 -13.55 3.58 -5.74
N GLU A 237 -14.05 3.43 -4.52
CA GLU A 237 -13.32 2.74 -3.46
C GLU A 237 -13.26 1.24 -3.77
N LEU A 238 -12.05 0.69 -3.86
CA LEU A 238 -11.82 -0.74 -4.15
C LEU A 238 -11.60 -1.56 -2.88
N SER A 239 -11.56 -0.91 -1.73
CA SER A 239 -11.42 -1.51 -0.41
C SER A 239 -12.20 -0.70 0.62
N SER A 240 -12.73 -1.38 1.64
CA SER A 240 -13.27 -0.73 2.85
C SER A 240 -12.25 -0.86 3.98
N ASP A 241 -12.11 0.22 4.76
CA ASP A 241 -11.24 0.21 5.95
C ASP A 241 -11.80 -0.74 7.02
N HIS A 242 -10.92 -1.52 7.64
CA HIS A 242 -11.22 -2.39 8.77
C HIS A 242 -11.17 -1.61 10.09
N LYS A 243 -12.13 -0.70 10.28
CA LYS A 243 -12.27 0.06 11.53
C LYS A 243 -13.02 -0.77 12.58
N PRO A 244 -12.59 -0.80 13.86
CA PRO A 244 -13.24 -1.60 14.91
C PRO A 244 -14.74 -1.32 15.11
N GLU A 245 -15.21 -0.12 14.83
CA GLU A 245 -16.61 0.30 14.91
C GLU A 245 -17.45 -0.05 13.68
N ARG A 246 -16.83 -0.57 12.61
CA ARG A 246 -17.58 -1.04 11.43
C ARG A 246 -18.52 -2.17 11.88
N PRO A 247 -19.83 -2.15 11.55
CA PRO A 247 -20.82 -3.00 12.21
C PRO A 247 -20.51 -4.50 12.20
N ASP A 248 -19.99 -5.01 11.08
CA ASP A 248 -19.57 -6.41 10.90
C ASP A 248 -18.30 -6.75 11.70
N GLU A 249 -17.32 -5.84 11.73
CA GLU A 249 -16.09 -6.02 12.50
C GLU A 249 -16.34 -5.94 14.01
N LEU A 250 -17.18 -5.01 14.45
CA LEU A 250 -17.62 -4.89 15.83
C LEU A 250 -18.28 -6.20 16.30
N MET A 251 -19.24 -6.69 15.51
CA MET A 251 -19.92 -7.97 15.79
C MET A 251 -18.92 -9.11 15.88
N ARG A 252 -18.01 -9.25 14.91
CA ARG A 252 -16.97 -10.28 14.89
C ARG A 252 -16.07 -10.22 16.14
N ILE A 253 -15.66 -9.02 16.56
CA ILE A 253 -14.81 -8.83 17.74
C ILE A 253 -15.56 -9.24 19.02
N GLU A 254 -16.83 -8.83 19.17
CA GLU A 254 -17.64 -9.14 20.34
C GLU A 254 -18.00 -10.63 20.44
N GLU A 255 -18.34 -11.27 19.31
CA GLU A 255 -18.57 -12.72 19.23
C GLU A 255 -17.34 -13.54 19.61
N ALA A 256 -16.14 -13.02 19.30
CA ALA A 256 -14.87 -13.62 19.71
C ALA A 256 -14.55 -13.40 21.22
N GLY A 257 -15.41 -12.69 21.96
CA GLY A 257 -15.24 -12.36 23.38
C GLY A 257 -14.50 -11.05 23.64
N GLY A 258 -14.23 -10.26 22.59
CA GLY A 258 -13.51 -9.00 22.65
C GLY A 258 -14.40 -7.83 23.05
N ARG A 259 -13.80 -6.63 22.96
CA ARG A 259 -14.47 -5.34 23.18
C ARG A 259 -13.87 -4.30 22.24
N VAL A 260 -14.72 -3.39 21.77
CA VAL A 260 -14.29 -2.16 21.11
C VAL A 260 -14.48 -1.01 22.10
N ILE A 261 -13.39 -0.30 22.39
CA ILE A 261 -13.37 0.76 23.40
C ILE A 261 -12.99 2.05 22.69
N ASN A 262 -13.78 3.11 22.87
CA ASN A 262 -13.41 4.44 22.40
C ASN A 262 -12.37 5.04 23.36
N TRP A 263 -11.12 5.04 22.93
CA TRP A 263 -9.97 5.59 23.66
C TRP A 263 -9.06 6.32 22.67
N ASN A 264 -9.35 7.61 22.43
CA ASN A 264 -8.77 8.39 21.33
C ASN A 264 -9.00 7.70 19.97
N GLY A 265 -10.27 7.41 19.69
CA GLY A 265 -10.71 6.58 18.57
C GLY A 265 -11.17 5.19 19.03
N HIS A 266 -11.98 4.54 18.23
CA HIS A 266 -12.44 3.17 18.49
C HIS A 266 -11.28 2.19 18.32
N ARG A 267 -11.05 1.36 19.35
CA ARG A 267 -9.92 0.46 19.40
C ARG A 267 -10.31 -0.93 19.89
N VAL A 268 -9.73 -1.96 19.28
CA VAL A 268 -9.83 -3.34 19.76
C VAL A 268 -9.13 -3.45 21.11
N LEU A 269 -9.88 -3.83 22.14
CA LEU A 269 -9.46 -3.86 23.55
C LEU A 269 -8.85 -2.54 24.06
N GLY A 270 -9.19 -1.40 23.44
CA GLY A 270 -8.59 -0.11 23.78
C GLY A 270 -7.17 0.09 23.26
N VAL A 271 -6.63 -0.85 22.47
CA VAL A 271 -5.24 -0.85 22.00
C VAL A 271 -5.13 -0.43 20.54
N LEU A 272 -5.63 -1.25 19.61
CA LEU A 272 -5.38 -1.10 18.17
C LEU A 272 -6.56 -0.45 17.44
N ALA A 273 -6.28 0.54 16.58
CA ALA A 273 -7.29 1.33 15.86
C ALA A 273 -7.78 0.69 14.54
N THR A 274 -7.21 -0.45 14.15
CA THR A 274 -7.69 -1.32 13.08
C THR A 274 -8.15 -2.65 13.68
N SER A 275 -9.15 -3.28 13.07
CA SER A 275 -9.66 -4.60 13.48
C SER A 275 -8.98 -5.77 12.77
N ARG A 276 -8.20 -5.49 11.70
CA ARG A 276 -7.45 -6.49 10.93
C ARG A 276 -6.04 -5.99 10.63
N SER A 277 -5.08 -6.91 10.67
CA SER A 277 -3.67 -6.66 10.38
C SER A 277 -2.92 -7.99 10.20
N ILE A 278 -1.75 -7.92 9.57
CA ILE A 278 -0.77 -9.01 9.61
C ILE A 278 0.10 -8.80 10.87
N GLY A 279 0.33 -9.87 11.64
CA GLY A 279 1.04 -9.79 12.92
C GLY A 279 0.10 -9.71 14.12
N ASP A 280 0.35 -8.77 15.04
CA ASP A 280 -0.46 -8.51 16.26
C ASP A 280 -0.87 -9.76 17.02
N GLU A 281 0.05 -10.71 17.15
CA GLU A 281 -0.25 -12.05 17.70
C GLU A 281 -0.90 -11.98 19.10
N TYR A 282 -0.51 -10.98 19.90
CA TYR A 282 -1.08 -10.74 21.23
C TYR A 282 -2.56 -10.31 21.24
N LEU A 283 -3.12 -9.85 20.13
CA LEU A 283 -4.54 -9.42 20.01
C LEU A 283 -5.43 -10.47 19.35
N ARG A 284 -4.91 -11.67 19.09
CA ARG A 284 -5.75 -12.80 18.63
C ARG A 284 -6.68 -13.27 19.75
N PRO A 285 -7.92 -13.70 19.44
CA PRO A 285 -8.50 -13.85 18.10
C PRO A 285 -9.21 -12.60 17.56
N TYR A 286 -9.10 -11.45 18.23
CA TYR A 286 -9.88 -10.24 17.91
C TYR A 286 -9.36 -9.52 16.67
N VAL A 287 -8.04 -9.45 16.51
CA VAL A 287 -7.38 -8.95 15.30
C VAL A 287 -6.98 -10.14 14.43
N ILE A 288 -7.39 -10.13 13.17
CA ILE A 288 -7.16 -11.23 12.21
C ILE A 288 -6.46 -10.74 10.96
N SER A 289 -5.69 -11.62 10.33
CA SER A 289 -4.97 -11.33 9.08
C SER A 289 -5.78 -11.65 7.81
N LYS A 290 -7.11 -11.76 7.93
CA LYS A 290 -7.99 -12.14 6.82
C LYS A 290 -8.29 -10.90 5.96
N PRO A 291 -7.81 -10.83 4.69
CA PRO A 291 -8.11 -9.70 3.84
C PRO A 291 -9.55 -9.74 3.33
N GLU A 292 -10.09 -8.58 2.98
CA GLU A 292 -11.23 -8.46 2.06
C GLU A 292 -10.71 -8.27 0.64
N VAL A 293 -11.27 -9.02 -0.30
CA VAL A 293 -10.77 -9.09 -1.68
C VAL A 293 -11.84 -8.61 -2.65
N THR A 294 -11.51 -7.63 -3.49
CA THR A 294 -12.35 -7.17 -4.58
C THR A 294 -11.68 -7.49 -5.92
N VAL A 295 -12.47 -7.94 -6.89
CA VAL A 295 -12.01 -8.21 -8.26
C VAL A 295 -12.78 -7.32 -9.21
N THR A 296 -12.09 -6.34 -9.79
CA THR A 296 -12.70 -5.32 -10.63
C THR A 296 -12.27 -5.51 -12.07
N LYS A 297 -13.23 -5.74 -12.97
CA LYS A 297 -12.95 -5.76 -14.42
C LYS A 297 -12.47 -4.38 -14.87
N ARG A 298 -11.44 -4.39 -15.71
CA ARG A 298 -10.87 -3.18 -16.30
C ARG A 298 -11.77 -2.63 -17.40
N SER A 299 -11.81 -1.32 -17.51
CA SER A 299 -12.57 -0.57 -18.52
C SER A 299 -11.70 0.53 -19.13
N SER A 300 -12.04 0.98 -20.34
CA SER A 300 -11.42 2.18 -20.94
C SER A 300 -11.66 3.46 -20.14
N ASP A 301 -12.64 3.45 -19.23
CA ASP A 301 -12.94 4.57 -18.34
C ASP A 301 -12.01 4.64 -17.12
N ASP A 302 -11.13 3.65 -16.93
CA ASP A 302 -10.17 3.60 -15.84
C ASP A 302 -9.06 4.61 -16.06
N GLU A 303 -8.97 5.60 -15.17
CA GLU A 303 -8.01 6.69 -15.29
C GLU A 303 -6.73 6.39 -14.51
N PHE A 304 -6.86 5.97 -13.24
CA PHE A 304 -5.73 5.73 -12.35
C PHE A 304 -6.15 4.94 -11.10
N LEU A 305 -5.18 4.38 -10.39
CA LEU A 305 -5.32 3.74 -9.10
C LEU A 305 -4.49 4.48 -8.05
N ILE A 306 -5.01 4.63 -6.83
CA ILE A 306 -4.34 5.19 -5.66
C ILE A 306 -4.34 4.13 -4.56
N LEU A 307 -3.17 3.79 -4.00
CA LEU A 307 -3.05 3.06 -2.73
C LEU A 307 -2.38 3.99 -1.74
N ALA A 308 -2.90 4.10 -0.52
CA ALA A 308 -2.23 4.88 0.52
C ALA A 308 -2.55 4.39 1.94
N SER A 309 -1.66 4.74 2.87
CA SER A 309 -1.84 4.58 4.31
C SER A 309 -2.82 5.61 4.87
N ASP A 310 -3.25 5.43 6.12
CA ASP A 310 -4.21 6.33 6.76
C ASP A 310 -3.65 7.75 6.97
N GLY A 311 -2.33 7.92 6.89
CA GLY A 311 -1.69 9.24 6.86
C GLY A 311 -2.18 10.16 5.74
N LEU A 312 -2.67 9.59 4.63
CA LEU A 312 -3.41 10.33 3.60
C LEU A 312 -4.91 10.39 3.93
N TRP A 313 -5.53 9.23 4.11
CA TRP A 313 -6.99 9.09 4.17
C TRP A 313 -7.62 9.69 5.43
N GLY A 314 -6.85 9.83 6.50
CA GLY A 314 -7.25 10.47 7.75
C GLY A 314 -7.49 11.98 7.61
N VAL A 315 -7.02 12.61 6.52
CA VAL A 315 -7.19 14.06 6.27
C VAL A 315 -7.73 14.39 4.88
N MET A 316 -7.92 13.40 4.02
CA MET A 316 -8.35 13.60 2.63
C MET A 316 -9.35 12.53 2.20
N THR A 317 -10.49 12.97 1.63
CA THR A 317 -11.48 12.04 1.06
C THR A 317 -11.01 11.49 -0.28
N SER A 318 -11.58 10.33 -0.65
CA SER A 318 -11.38 9.66 -1.93
C SER A 318 -11.62 10.59 -3.13
N GLU A 319 -12.69 11.40 -3.09
CA GLU A 319 -13.05 12.33 -4.16
C GLU A 319 -11.99 13.43 -4.33
N ILE A 320 -11.52 14.01 -3.22
CA ILE A 320 -10.50 15.06 -3.26
C ILE A 320 -9.19 14.49 -3.80
N ALA A 321 -8.77 13.31 -3.34
CA ALA A 321 -7.57 12.64 -3.82
C ALA A 321 -7.64 12.36 -5.33
N CYS A 322 -8.75 11.79 -5.80
CA CYS A 322 -8.99 11.54 -7.23
C CYS A 322 -8.98 12.83 -8.05
N GLN A 323 -9.57 13.92 -7.56
CA GLN A 323 -9.54 15.20 -8.27
C GLN A 323 -8.12 15.75 -8.43
N VAL A 324 -7.29 15.64 -7.39
CA VAL A 324 -5.87 16.07 -7.43
C VAL A 324 -5.11 15.23 -8.47
N VAL A 325 -5.17 13.90 -8.37
CA VAL A 325 -4.47 13.00 -9.30
C VAL A 325 -4.90 13.26 -10.74
N ARG A 326 -6.21 13.38 -11.00
CA ARG A 326 -6.75 13.67 -12.33
C ARG A 326 -6.22 14.97 -12.91
N LYS A 327 -6.11 16.03 -12.09
CA LYS A 327 -5.55 17.32 -12.53
C LYS A 327 -4.04 17.21 -12.83
N CYS A 328 -3.28 16.47 -12.03
CA CYS A 328 -1.86 16.21 -12.27
C CYS A 328 -1.64 15.40 -13.57
N LEU A 329 -2.37 14.31 -13.74
CA LEU A 329 -2.29 13.45 -14.92
C LEU A 329 -2.68 14.14 -16.23
N LYS A 330 -3.56 15.15 -16.16
CA LYS A 330 -3.93 16.05 -17.27
C LYS A 330 -2.97 17.23 -17.46
N GLY A 331 -1.90 17.33 -16.65
CA GLY A 331 -0.91 18.43 -16.70
C GLY A 331 -1.45 19.79 -16.26
N LYS A 332 -2.62 19.84 -15.62
CA LYS A 332 -3.25 21.08 -15.14
C LYS A 332 -2.64 21.58 -13.83
N ILE A 333 -2.06 20.67 -13.06
CA ILE A 333 -1.32 20.96 -11.83
C ILE A 333 0.04 20.29 -11.99
N ARG A 334 1.11 21.00 -11.61
CA ARG A 334 2.48 20.48 -11.60
C ARG A 334 3.13 20.82 -10.28
N ARG A 335 3.97 19.92 -9.77
CA ARG A 335 4.79 20.20 -8.60
C ARG A 335 5.92 21.15 -9.01
N VAL A 336 6.06 22.29 -8.31
CA VAL A 336 7.18 23.22 -8.54
C VAL A 336 8.38 22.73 -7.74
N CYS A 337 9.42 22.26 -8.42
CA CYS A 337 10.68 21.88 -7.79
C CYS A 337 11.83 22.72 -8.36
N ASP A 338 12.38 23.62 -7.54
CA ASP A 338 13.58 24.38 -7.87
C ASP A 338 14.81 23.46 -7.79
N GLY A 339 15.42 23.16 -8.94
CA GLY A 339 16.84 22.80 -8.98
C GLY A 339 17.24 21.33 -9.18
N VAL A 340 16.36 20.42 -9.61
CA VAL A 340 16.80 19.15 -10.22
C VAL A 340 15.92 18.87 -11.43
N GLY A 341 16.49 19.02 -12.62
CA GLY A 341 15.88 18.49 -13.83
C GLY A 341 15.80 16.98 -13.69
N ASN A 342 14.62 16.46 -13.35
CA ASN A 342 14.36 15.03 -13.37
C ASN A 342 13.00 14.80 -14.04
N GLN A 343 13.02 13.95 -15.06
CA GLN A 343 11.86 13.48 -15.82
C GLN A 343 11.01 12.56 -14.94
N THR A 344 10.38 13.09 -13.91
CA THR A 344 9.44 12.35 -13.06
C THR A 344 8.11 12.13 -13.78
N SER A 345 7.55 10.93 -13.68
CA SER A 345 6.23 10.64 -14.25
C SER A 345 5.15 11.54 -13.62
N ARG A 346 4.07 11.80 -14.34
CA ARG A 346 2.93 12.55 -13.78
C ARG A 346 2.29 11.82 -12.60
N ALA A 347 2.37 10.49 -12.59
CA ALA A 347 1.94 9.67 -11.46
C ALA A 347 2.83 9.91 -10.22
N ALA A 348 4.15 10.04 -10.38
CA ALA A 348 5.07 10.39 -9.29
C ALA A 348 4.83 11.82 -8.77
N GLU A 349 4.59 12.78 -9.67
CA GLU A 349 4.18 14.14 -9.25
C GLU A 349 2.86 14.11 -8.47
N ALA A 350 1.88 13.32 -8.90
CA ALA A 350 0.60 13.17 -8.23
C ALA A 350 0.73 12.56 -6.83
N ALA A 351 1.48 11.46 -6.70
CA ALA A 351 1.73 10.80 -5.41
C ALA A 351 2.39 11.77 -4.42
N ALA A 352 3.43 12.48 -4.87
CA ALA A 352 4.10 13.50 -4.09
C ALA A 352 3.16 14.61 -3.63
N LEU A 353 2.36 15.17 -4.56
CA LEU A 353 1.44 16.25 -4.24
C LEU A 353 0.36 15.81 -3.24
N LEU A 354 -0.16 14.58 -3.33
CA LEU A 354 -1.08 14.04 -2.34
C LEU A 354 -0.46 14.03 -0.94
N SER A 355 0.79 13.59 -0.80
CA SER A 355 1.50 13.60 0.50
C SER A 355 1.73 15.02 1.05
N GLU A 356 2.02 16.00 0.18
CA GLU A 356 2.21 17.40 0.58
C GLU A 356 0.90 18.04 1.03
N ILE A 357 -0.20 17.75 0.32
CA ILE A 357 -1.54 18.21 0.73
C ILE A 357 -1.94 17.56 2.05
N ALA A 358 -1.65 16.27 2.26
CA ALA A 358 -1.93 15.59 3.52
C ALA A 358 -1.22 16.27 4.69
N LEU A 359 0.08 16.56 4.54
CA LEU A 359 0.85 17.30 5.54
C LEU A 359 0.28 18.71 5.77
N ALA A 360 -0.08 19.42 4.69
CA ALA A 360 -0.66 20.77 4.78
C ALA A 360 -2.04 20.77 5.46
N LYS A 361 -2.83 19.70 5.28
CA LYS A 361 -4.11 19.47 5.98
C LYS A 361 -3.95 19.00 7.42
N GLY A 362 -2.72 18.90 7.91
CA GLY A 362 -2.43 18.61 9.31
C GLY A 362 -2.20 17.13 9.63
N SER A 363 -1.98 16.27 8.62
CA SER A 363 -1.52 14.91 8.88
C SER A 363 -0.20 14.96 9.67
N ARG A 364 -0.16 14.19 10.76
CA ARG A 364 1.02 14.06 11.63
C ARG A 364 1.65 12.67 11.52
N ASP A 365 1.12 11.83 10.64
CA ASP A 365 1.53 10.44 10.52
C ASP A 365 2.63 10.23 9.49
N ASN A 366 3.14 8.99 9.40
CA ASN A 366 3.76 8.53 8.18
C ASN A 366 2.75 8.61 7.04
N THR A 367 3.18 8.90 5.82
CA THR A 367 2.27 8.98 4.68
C THR A 367 2.92 8.34 3.48
N SER A 368 2.34 7.22 3.04
CA SER A 368 2.76 6.49 1.86
C SER A 368 1.65 6.48 0.83
N VAL A 369 2.00 6.81 -0.41
CA VAL A 369 1.05 6.90 -1.52
C VAL A 369 1.69 6.30 -2.76
N ILE A 370 0.95 5.42 -3.44
CA ILE A 370 1.25 4.91 -4.77
C ILE A 370 0.15 5.39 -5.70
N VAL A 371 0.53 5.96 -6.85
CA VAL A 371 -0.38 6.30 -7.95
C VAL A 371 0.05 5.51 -9.17
N VAL A 372 -0.91 4.83 -9.81
CA VAL A 372 -0.70 4.07 -11.05
C VAL A 372 -1.59 4.67 -12.13
N ASP A 373 -1.03 5.06 -13.27
CA ASP A 373 -1.79 5.55 -14.42
C ASP A 373 -2.32 4.34 -15.21
N LEU A 374 -3.65 4.27 -15.36
CA LEU A 374 -4.31 3.14 -16.02
C LEU A 374 -4.63 3.43 -17.49
N ARG A 375 -4.42 4.66 -17.96
CA ARG A 375 -4.70 5.04 -19.35
C ARG A 375 -3.72 4.37 -20.31
N GLY A 376 -4.20 3.91 -21.46
CA GLY A 376 -3.38 3.26 -22.50
C GLY A 376 -3.03 1.80 -22.23
N THR A 377 -3.17 1.34 -20.98
CA THR A 377 -2.78 -0.02 -20.57
C THR A 377 -3.81 -1.12 -20.92
N LEU A 378 -4.88 -0.79 -21.64
CA LEU A 378 -5.78 -1.76 -22.29
C LEU A 378 -5.49 -1.77 -23.79
N THR A 379 -4.89 -2.86 -24.28
CA THR A 379 -4.75 -3.06 -25.72
C THR A 379 -6.10 -3.37 -26.34
N SER A 380 -6.44 -2.67 -27.42
CA SER A 380 -7.63 -2.97 -28.22
C SER A 380 -7.46 -4.38 -28.81
N SER A 381 -8.34 -5.31 -28.43
CA SER A 381 -8.34 -6.68 -28.96
C SER A 381 -8.70 -6.76 -30.43
#